data_AF-A0A9D9DH79-F1
#
_entry.id   AF-A0A9D9DH79-F1
#
_cell.length_a   1.000
_cell.length_b   1.000
_cell.length_c   1.000
_cell.angle_alpha   90.00
_cell.angle_beta   90.00
_cell.angle_gamma   90.00
#
_symmetry.space_group_name_H-M   'P 1'
#
loop_
_entity.id
_entity.type
_entity.pdbx_description
1 polymer ?
#
loop_
_entity_poly.entity_id
_entity_poly.type
_entity_poly.pdbx_seq_one_letter_code
_entity_poly.pdbx_strand_id
1 'polypeptide(L)'
;MIRERLHELDVKITELSDYLQISRTTLYKFIEDYDAGKKKSINPKVVSLFDYVLDNDLIDKKNVINYILSNLTNVDDLASAEDTNTIETIKNYVSKNPKSEKAKFMYECATKTSYDTLIHYAVAITPLLSKKRLSKEEKDMLKPYFEIIDLYTKGGNNQ
;
A
#
# COMPACT_ATOMS: atom_id res chain seq x y z
N MET A 1 22.91 10.33 19.76
CA MET A 1 22.92 10.03 18.31
C MET A 1 22.22 8.70 18.06
N ILE A 2 21.70 8.42 16.86
CA ILE A 2 20.99 7.15 16.61
C ILE A 2 21.92 5.95 16.76
N ARG A 3 23.19 6.09 16.35
CA ARG A 3 24.20 5.03 16.50
C ARG A 3 24.38 4.61 17.97
N GLU A 4 24.47 5.59 18.87
CA GLU A 4 24.61 5.36 20.31
C GLU A 4 23.36 4.72 20.87
N ARG A 5 22.18 5.22 20.49
CA ARG A 5 20.90 4.70 20.96
C ARG A 5 20.68 3.25 20.55
N LEU A 6 21.01 2.88 19.31
CA LEU A 6 20.93 1.49 18.86
C LEU A 6 21.90 0.59 19.64
N HIS A 7 23.08 1.11 20.01
CA HIS A 7 24.05 0.38 20.83
C HIS A 7 23.54 0.16 22.26
N GLU A 8 22.95 1.17 22.89
CA GLU A 8 22.34 1.08 24.23
C GLU A 8 21.21 0.03 24.28
N LEU A 9 20.44 -0.08 23.19
CA LEU A 9 19.34 -1.02 23.06
C LEU A 9 19.78 -2.44 22.67
N ASP A 10 21.09 -2.71 22.54
CA ASP A 10 21.64 -3.97 22.01
C ASP A 10 21.08 -4.35 20.62
N VAL A 11 20.73 -3.34 19.81
CA VAL A 11 20.27 -3.53 18.43
C VAL A 11 21.49 -3.58 17.52
N LYS A 12 21.88 -4.78 17.10
CA LYS A 12 23.02 -4.97 16.20
C LYS A 12 22.67 -4.52 14.79
N ILE A 13 23.58 -3.77 14.17
CA ILE A 13 23.46 -3.33 12.78
C ILE A 13 23.28 -4.50 11.82
N THR A 14 23.90 -5.64 12.10
CA THR A 14 23.74 -6.86 11.29
C THR A 14 22.30 -7.39 11.34
N GLU A 15 21.73 -7.50 12.54
CA GLU A 15 20.35 -7.96 12.71
C GLU A 15 19.37 -6.95 12.09
N LEU A 16 19.61 -5.66 12.32
CA LEU A 16 18.79 -4.60 11.78
C LEU A 16 18.84 -4.56 10.24
N SER A 17 20.00 -4.81 9.64
CA SER A 17 20.15 -4.90 8.18
C SER A 17 19.35 -6.06 7.60
N ASP A 18 19.31 -7.19 8.31
CA ASP A 18 18.55 -8.37 7.89
C ASP A 18 17.04 -8.09 7.99
N TYR A 19 16.58 -7.49 9.09
CA TYR A 19 15.17 -7.11 9.26
C TYR A 19 14.68 -6.08 8.24
N LEU A 20 15.51 -5.10 7.92
CA LEU A 20 15.19 -4.04 6.95
C LEU A 20 15.45 -4.44 5.49
N GLN A 21 16.05 -5.61 5.25
CA GLN A 21 16.45 -6.11 3.93
C GLN A 21 17.30 -5.11 3.13
N ILE A 22 18.23 -4.42 3.80
CA ILE A 22 19.20 -3.51 3.17
C ILE A 22 20.63 -3.95 3.45
N SER A 23 21.56 -3.59 2.57
CA SER A 23 22.97 -3.90 2.83
C SER A 23 23.46 -3.17 4.09
N ARG A 24 24.39 -3.80 4.82
CA ARG A 24 25.03 -3.18 6.00
C ARG A 24 25.68 -1.85 5.65
N THR A 25 26.34 -1.76 4.49
CA THR A 25 26.94 -0.51 3.99
C THR A 25 25.90 0.60 3.80
N THR A 26 24.73 0.25 3.25
CA THR A 26 23.60 1.18 3.12
C THR A 26 23.10 1.63 4.50
N LEU A 27 22.93 0.71 5.44
CA LEU A 27 22.48 1.03 6.79
C LEU A 27 23.47 1.92 7.55
N TYR A 28 24.78 1.67 7.41
CA TYR A 28 25.81 2.57 7.98
C TYR A 28 25.71 3.99 7.40
N LYS A 29 25.54 4.11 6.08
CA LYS A 29 25.35 5.41 5.43
C LYS A 29 24.08 6.10 5.90
N PHE A 30 22.98 5.37 6.06
CA PHE A 30 21.72 5.93 6.57
C PHE A 30 21.85 6.43 8.02
N ILE A 31 22.59 5.73 8.88
CA ILE A 31 22.87 6.19 10.24
C ILE A 31 23.64 7.52 10.21
N GLU A 32 24.68 7.61 9.38
CA GLU A 32 25.48 8.84 9.24
C GLU A 32 24.67 10.01 8.68
N ASP A 33 23.90 9.77 7.62
CA ASP A 33 23.02 10.77 7.03
C ASP A 33 21.95 11.22 8.04
N TYR A 34 21.43 10.31 8.88
CA TYR A 34 20.42 10.63 9.88
C TYR A 34 20.98 11.51 10.99
N ASP A 35 22.13 11.14 11.56
CA ASP A 35 22.81 11.91 12.59
C ASP A 35 23.26 13.29 12.06
N ALA A 36 23.55 13.39 10.75
CA ALA A 36 23.85 14.66 10.07
C ALA A 36 22.61 15.48 9.68
N GLY A 37 21.39 15.03 10.02
CA GLY A 37 20.12 15.70 9.68
C GLY A 37 19.70 15.60 8.21
N LYS A 38 20.40 14.81 7.39
CA LYS A 38 20.15 14.62 5.95
C LYS A 38 19.05 13.58 5.69
N LYS A 39 17.92 13.68 6.39
CA LYS A 39 16.82 12.68 6.32
C LYS A 39 16.28 12.44 4.90
N LYS A 40 16.42 13.39 3.98
CA LYS A 40 15.99 13.27 2.57
C LYS A 40 16.74 12.22 1.76
N SER A 41 17.96 11.82 2.14
CA SER A 41 18.75 10.79 1.44
C SER A 41 18.49 9.37 1.95
N ILE A 42 17.58 9.23 2.93
CA ILE A 42 17.31 7.99 3.65
C ILE A 42 15.93 7.49 3.25
N ASN A 43 15.76 6.18 3.20
CA ASN A 43 14.44 5.59 3.02
C ASN A 43 13.50 6.08 4.14
N PRO A 44 12.30 6.65 3.81
CA PRO A 44 11.38 7.18 4.80
C PRO A 44 11.00 6.20 5.91
N LYS A 45 10.89 4.90 5.61
CA LYS A 45 10.62 3.85 6.60
C LYS A 45 11.74 3.73 7.64
N VAL A 46 12.98 3.86 7.18
CA VAL A 46 14.17 3.83 8.06
C VAL A 46 14.24 5.11 8.89
N VAL A 47 13.85 6.26 8.31
CA VAL A 47 13.71 7.51 9.07
C VAL A 47 12.69 7.36 10.19
N SER A 48 11.49 6.84 9.90
CA SER A 48 10.44 6.62 10.91
C SER A 48 10.87 5.66 12.00
N LEU A 49 11.65 4.61 11.67
CA LEU A 49 12.26 3.74 12.67
C LEU A 49 13.22 4.50 13.58
N PHE A 50 14.11 5.31 13.00
CA PHE A 50 15.09 6.07 13.76
C PHE A 50 14.44 7.15 14.64
N ASP A 51 13.40 7.81 14.13
CA ASP A 51 12.56 8.72 14.90
C ASP A 51 11.91 7.97 16.07
N TYR A 52 11.27 6.82 15.82
CA TYR A 52 10.67 5.98 16.87
C TYR A 52 11.68 5.57 17.95
N VAL A 53 12.91 5.21 17.56
CA VAL A 53 13.96 4.79 18.50
C VAL A 53 14.45 5.93 19.39
N LEU A 54 14.47 7.16 18.88
CA LEU A 54 14.94 8.34 19.63
C LEU A 54 13.85 9.01 20.44
N ASP A 55 12.62 9.05 19.92
CA ASP A 55 11.49 9.74 20.58
C ASP A 55 10.96 8.97 21.80
N ASN A 56 11.39 7.72 22.00
CA ASN A 56 10.92 6.87 23.10
C ASN A 56 12.09 6.43 24.00
N ASP A 57 12.18 7.02 25.19
CA ASP A 57 13.26 6.74 26.14
C ASP A 57 13.16 5.38 26.84
N LEU A 58 11.95 4.81 26.96
CA LEU A 58 11.67 3.59 27.72
C LEU A 58 11.54 2.32 26.86
N ILE A 59 11.91 2.38 25.59
CA ILE A 59 11.83 1.20 24.71
C ILE A 59 12.99 0.25 24.96
N ASP A 60 12.76 -1.02 24.65
CA ASP A 60 13.78 -2.06 24.60
C ASP A 60 13.94 -2.60 23.16
N LYS A 61 14.89 -3.52 22.99
CA LYS A 61 15.13 -4.22 21.72
C LYS A 61 13.87 -4.87 21.13
N LYS A 62 13.01 -5.43 21.98
CA LYS A 62 11.79 -6.13 21.56
C LYS A 62 10.78 -5.13 20.99
N ASN A 63 10.66 -3.94 21.57
CA ASN A 63 9.85 -2.86 21.01
C ASN A 63 10.32 -2.46 19.62
N VAL A 64 11.63 -2.31 19.42
CA VAL A 64 12.22 -1.97 18.11
C VAL A 64 11.94 -3.03 17.07
N ILE A 65 12.17 -4.32 17.39
CA ILE A 65 11.89 -5.43 16.47
C ILE A 65 10.39 -5.49 16.16
N ASN A 66 9.52 -5.37 17.16
CA ASN A 66 8.07 -5.36 16.95
C ASN A 66 7.63 -4.20 16.05
N TYR A 67 8.23 -3.02 16.20
CA TYR A 67 7.96 -1.89 15.31
C TYR A 67 8.33 -2.23 13.86
N ILE A 68 9.49 -2.84 13.64
CA ILE A 68 9.94 -3.26 12.31
C ILE A 68 8.97 -4.29 11.72
N LEU A 69 8.59 -5.32 12.49
CA LEU A 69 7.66 -6.36 12.05
C LEU A 69 6.22 -5.86 11.82
N SER A 70 5.81 -4.81 12.53
CA SER A 70 4.43 -4.30 12.43
C SER A 70 4.28 -3.22 11.37
N ASN A 71 5.36 -2.48 11.07
CA ASN A 71 5.30 -1.27 10.24
C ASN A 71 6.19 -1.32 9.00
N LEU A 72 7.19 -2.22 8.93
CA LEU A 72 8.20 -2.22 7.88
C LEU A 72 8.29 -3.54 7.08
N THR A 73 7.82 -4.68 7.60
CA THR A 73 7.90 -6.01 6.92
C THR A 73 6.81 -6.32 5.90
N ASN A 74 6.23 -5.31 5.23
CA ASN A 74 5.54 -5.59 3.97
C ASN A 74 6.60 -5.66 2.86
N VAL A 75 7.00 -6.90 2.54
CA VAL A 75 8.08 -7.30 1.63
C VAL A 75 7.78 -6.98 0.13
N ASP A 76 6.74 -6.20 -0.19
CA ASP A 76 6.37 -5.86 -1.58
C ASP A 76 6.51 -4.37 -1.97
N ASP A 77 7.02 -3.50 -1.10
CA ASP A 77 7.08 -2.06 -1.40
C ASP A 77 8.32 -1.64 -2.21
N LEU A 78 8.55 -2.31 -3.34
CA LEU A 78 9.19 -1.71 -4.54
C LEU A 78 8.19 -0.89 -5.36
N ALA A 79 6.95 -0.82 -4.90
CA ALA A 79 5.90 -0.04 -5.52
C ALA A 79 6.17 1.45 -5.26
N SER A 80 6.07 2.25 -6.33
CA SER A 80 6.27 3.70 -6.32
C SER A 80 5.36 4.37 -5.27
N ALA A 81 5.66 5.59 -4.83
CA ALA A 81 4.84 6.29 -3.82
C ALA A 81 3.34 6.40 -4.19
N GLU A 82 2.98 6.27 -5.47
CA GLU A 82 1.60 6.19 -5.96
C GLU A 82 0.92 4.84 -5.65
N ASP A 83 1.70 3.75 -5.66
CA ASP A 83 1.22 2.39 -5.43
C ASP A 83 0.89 2.15 -3.95
N THR A 84 1.70 2.69 -3.03
CA THR A 84 1.45 2.59 -1.57
C THR A 84 0.13 3.28 -1.19
N ASN A 85 -0.17 4.43 -1.79
CA ASN A 85 -1.42 5.16 -1.55
C ASN A 85 -2.64 4.38 -2.05
N THR A 86 -2.52 3.70 -3.20
CA THR A 86 -3.60 2.89 -3.76
C THR A 86 -3.92 1.68 -2.88
N ILE A 87 -2.89 0.96 -2.43
CA ILE A 87 -3.03 -0.19 -1.53
C ILE A 87 -3.64 0.24 -0.19
N GLU A 88 -3.16 1.35 0.38
CA GLU A 88 -3.68 1.87 1.64
C GLU A 88 -5.15 2.29 1.53
N THR A 89 -5.54 2.91 0.41
CA THR A 89 -6.93 3.28 0.13
C THR A 89 -7.84 2.04 0.09
N ILE A 90 -7.42 0.99 -0.60
CA ILE A 90 -8.19 -0.27 -0.70
C ILE A 90 -8.29 -0.94 0.68
N LYS A 91 -7.16 -1.05 1.40
CA LYS A 91 -7.10 -1.63 2.75
C LYS A 91 -8.04 -0.90 3.71
N ASN A 92 -8.01 0.43 3.71
CA ASN A 92 -8.86 1.25 4.55
C ASN A 92 -10.34 1.07 4.22
N TYR A 93 -10.70 0.98 2.94
CA TYR A 93 -12.08 0.74 2.52
C TYR A 93 -12.60 -0.62 2.99
N VAL A 94 -11.84 -1.70 2.73
CA VAL A 94 -12.22 -3.08 3.10
C VAL A 94 -12.34 -3.22 4.62
N SER A 95 -11.40 -2.64 5.37
CA SER A 95 -11.40 -2.69 6.84
C SER A 95 -12.60 -1.97 7.45
N LYS A 96 -13.02 -0.84 6.88
CA LYS A 96 -14.19 -0.08 7.34
C LYS A 96 -15.52 -0.72 6.89
N ASN A 97 -15.52 -1.47 5.78
CA ASN A 97 -16.73 -1.99 5.14
C ASN A 97 -16.67 -3.50 4.84
N PRO A 98 -16.33 -4.36 5.81
CA PRO A 98 -16.01 -5.77 5.56
C PRO A 98 -17.19 -6.59 5.01
N LYS A 99 -18.42 -6.13 5.22
CA LYS A 99 -19.64 -6.81 4.76
C LYS A 99 -20.20 -6.26 3.44
N SER A 100 -19.62 -5.18 2.91
CA SER A 100 -20.11 -4.57 1.67
C SER A 100 -19.89 -5.50 0.48
N GLU A 101 -20.80 -5.49 -0.49
CA GLU A 101 -20.67 -6.28 -1.73
C GLU A 101 -19.38 -5.92 -2.48
N LYS A 102 -19.00 -4.64 -2.44
CA LYS A 102 -17.75 -4.15 -3.02
C LYS A 102 -16.52 -4.77 -2.36
N ALA A 103 -16.46 -4.86 -1.04
CA ALA A 103 -15.35 -5.50 -0.33
C ALA A 103 -15.29 -7.01 -0.61
N LYS A 104 -16.44 -7.69 -0.64
CA LYS A 104 -16.52 -9.11 -1.01
C LYS A 104 -16.02 -9.34 -2.44
N PHE A 105 -16.46 -8.51 -3.39
CA PHE A 105 -16.04 -8.62 -4.77
C PHE A 105 -14.54 -8.36 -4.97
N MET A 106 -13.96 -7.39 -4.24
CA MET A 106 -12.51 -7.18 -4.24
C MET A 106 -11.74 -8.43 -3.80
N TYR A 107 -12.21 -9.13 -2.75
CA TYR A 107 -11.61 -10.39 -2.31
C TYR A 107 -11.73 -11.49 -3.37
N GLU A 108 -12.90 -11.62 -4.00
CA GLU A 108 -13.14 -12.57 -5.08
C GLU A 108 -12.20 -12.31 -6.28
N CYS A 109 -12.04 -11.05 -6.71
CA CYS A 109 -11.10 -10.67 -7.76
C CYS A 109 -9.63 -10.94 -7.39
N ALA A 110 -9.26 -10.79 -6.12
CA ALA A 110 -7.90 -11.03 -5.67
C ALA A 110 -7.56 -12.54 -5.54
N THR A 111 -8.57 -13.41 -5.44
CA THR A 111 -8.39 -14.84 -5.16
C THR A 111 -8.78 -15.76 -6.30
N LYS A 112 -9.55 -15.27 -7.28
CA LYS A 112 -10.07 -16.06 -8.39
C LYS A 112 -9.88 -15.35 -9.71
N THR A 113 -9.58 -16.11 -10.75
CA THR A 113 -9.40 -15.62 -12.12
C THR A 113 -10.71 -15.55 -12.92
N SER A 114 -11.82 -16.01 -12.34
CA SER A 114 -13.14 -16.05 -13.02
C SER A 114 -13.64 -14.67 -13.45
N TYR A 115 -13.08 -13.60 -12.90
CA TYR A 115 -13.45 -12.23 -13.20
C TYR A 115 -12.43 -11.49 -14.08
N ASP A 116 -11.31 -12.10 -14.47
CA ASP A 116 -10.21 -11.39 -15.15
C ASP A 116 -10.65 -10.72 -16.46
N THR A 117 -11.43 -11.43 -17.29
CA THR A 117 -11.96 -10.86 -18.53
C THR A 117 -12.93 -9.70 -18.27
N LEU A 118 -13.76 -9.81 -17.22
CA LEU A 118 -14.67 -8.74 -16.82
C LEU A 118 -13.89 -7.53 -16.29
N ILE A 119 -12.86 -7.75 -15.49
CA ILE A 119 -11.97 -6.71 -14.97
C ILE A 119 -11.27 -6.01 -16.13
N HIS A 120 -10.73 -6.76 -17.09
CA HIS A 120 -10.12 -6.19 -18.28
C HIS A 120 -11.08 -5.25 -19.03
N TYR A 121 -12.32 -5.71 -19.24
CA TYR A 121 -13.38 -4.86 -19.81
C TYR A 121 -13.66 -3.62 -18.95
N ALA A 122 -13.86 -3.78 -17.65
CA ALA A 122 -14.18 -2.69 -16.71
C ALA A 122 -13.07 -1.62 -16.68
N VAL A 123 -11.80 -2.05 -16.69
CA VAL A 123 -10.64 -1.15 -16.77
C VAL A 123 -10.63 -0.40 -18.10
N ALA A 124 -10.86 -1.10 -19.21
CA ALA A 124 -10.83 -0.49 -20.54
C ALA A 124 -11.92 0.57 -20.75
N ILE A 125 -13.11 0.39 -20.16
CA ILE A 125 -14.20 1.39 -20.26
C ILE A 125 -14.09 2.54 -19.27
N THR A 126 -13.33 2.40 -18.18
CA THR A 126 -13.18 3.44 -17.14
C THR A 126 -12.85 4.83 -17.68
N PRO A 127 -11.85 5.02 -18.59
CA PRO A 127 -11.58 6.33 -19.17
C PRO A 127 -12.69 6.84 -20.09
N LEU A 128 -13.51 5.94 -20.65
CA LEU A 128 -14.62 6.31 -21.54
C LEU A 128 -15.81 6.87 -20.76
N LEU A 129 -16.02 6.45 -19.52
CA LEU A 129 -17.12 6.91 -18.67
C LEU A 129 -17.05 8.41 -18.33
N SER A 130 -15.84 8.99 -18.30
CA SER A 130 -15.64 10.43 -18.05
C SER A 130 -15.49 11.25 -19.33
N LYS A 131 -15.47 10.60 -20.50
CA LYS A 131 -15.21 11.24 -21.79
C LYS A 131 -16.43 12.00 -22.30
N LYS A 132 -16.27 13.30 -22.57
CA LYS A 132 -17.35 14.18 -23.05
C LYS A 132 -17.88 13.83 -24.44
N ARG A 133 -17.05 13.26 -25.32
CA ARG A 133 -17.40 12.89 -26.70
C ARG A 133 -16.83 11.52 -27.02
N LEU A 134 -17.71 10.60 -27.39
CA LEU A 134 -17.38 9.21 -27.69
C LEU A 134 -17.51 8.95 -29.20
N SER A 135 -16.57 8.19 -29.76
CA SER A 135 -16.69 7.61 -31.10
C SER A 135 -17.83 6.59 -31.15
N LYS A 136 -18.18 6.12 -32.35
CA LYS A 136 -19.18 5.05 -32.50
C LYS A 136 -18.73 3.76 -31.81
N GLU A 137 -17.47 3.35 -32.03
CA GLU A 137 -16.89 2.15 -31.42
C GLU A 137 -16.84 2.24 -29.89
N GLU A 138 -16.52 3.41 -29.33
CA GLU A 138 -16.50 3.63 -27.88
C GLU A 138 -17.90 3.55 -27.26
N LYS A 139 -18.93 4.03 -27.97
CA LYS A 139 -20.33 3.85 -27.55
C LYS A 139 -20.75 2.38 -27.58
N ASP A 140 -20.36 1.65 -28.62
CA ASP A 140 -20.63 0.23 -28.75
C ASP A 140 -19.94 -0.56 -27.61
N MET A 141 -18.71 -0.18 -27.24
CA MET A 141 -17.98 -0.78 -26.12
C MET A 141 -18.63 -0.51 -24.76
N LEU A 142 -19.27 0.64 -24.57
CA LEU A 142 -19.99 0.98 -23.33
C LEU A 142 -21.37 0.34 -23.22
N LYS A 143 -21.92 -0.21 -24.31
CA LYS A 143 -23.28 -0.75 -24.34
C LYS A 143 -23.53 -1.84 -23.29
N PRO A 144 -22.66 -2.88 -23.12
CA PRO A 144 -22.88 -3.90 -22.10
C PRO A 144 -22.91 -3.33 -20.68
N TYR A 145 -22.09 -2.32 -20.39
CA TYR A 145 -22.09 -1.63 -19.09
C TYR A 145 -23.42 -0.95 -18.79
N PHE A 146 -24.00 -0.22 -19.76
CA PHE A 146 -25.30 0.41 -19.58
C PHE A 146 -26.45 -0.58 -19.50
N GLU A 147 -26.38 -1.70 -20.24
CA GLU A 147 -27.35 -2.78 -20.13
C GLU A 147 -27.34 -3.39 -18.72
N ILE A 148 -26.16 -3.60 -18.12
CA ILE A 148 -26.02 -4.05 -16.73
C ILE A 148 -26.64 -3.03 -15.78
N ILE A 149 -26.34 -1.73 -15.91
CA ILE A 149 -26.95 -0.70 -15.07
C ILE A 149 -28.47 -0.74 -15.17
N ASP A 150 -29.01 -0.81 -16.38
CA ASP A 150 -30.45 -0.84 -16.62
C ASP A 150 -31.10 -2.06 -15.95
N LEU A 151 -30.47 -3.23 -15.98
CA LEU A 151 -30.96 -4.44 -15.30
C LEU A 151 -31.14 -4.23 -13.80
N TYR A 152 -30.21 -3.54 -13.15
CA TYR A 152 -30.23 -3.35 -11.69
C TYR A 152 -30.91 -2.05 -11.23
N THR A 153 -31.25 -1.13 -12.15
CA THR A 153 -31.87 0.16 -11.81
C THR A 153 -33.31 0.30 -12.32
N LYS A 154 -33.68 -0.29 -13.46
CA LYS A 154 -35.05 -0.22 -14.01
C LYS A 154 -35.96 -1.34 -13.51
N GLY A 155 -35.40 -2.42 -12.95
CA GLY A 155 -36.17 -3.53 -12.35
C GLY A 155 -36.80 -3.24 -10.99
N GLY A 156 -36.50 -2.09 -10.36
CA GLY A 156 -36.96 -1.74 -9.01
C GLY A 156 -38.38 -1.17 -8.88
N ASN A 157 -39.13 -1.06 -9.98
CA ASN A 157 -40.52 -0.54 -9.98
C ASN A 157 -41.61 -1.62 -10.05
N ASN A 158 -41.26 -2.91 -9.97
CA ASN A 158 -42.23 -4.01 -9.97
C ASN A 158 -42.04 -4.94 -8.74
N GLN A 159 -42.06 -4.37 -7.54
CA GLN A 159 -42.44 -5.08 -6.30
C GLN A 159 -43.48 -4.25 -5.55
#